data_AF-A0A0F7KGY7-F1
#
_entry.id   AF-A0A0F7KGY7-F1
#
_cell.length_a   1.000
_cell.length_b   1.000
_cell.length_c   1.000
_cell.angle_alpha   90.00
_cell.angle_beta   90.00
_cell.angle_gamma   90.00
#
_symmetry.space_group_name_H-M   'P 1'
#
loop_
_entity.id
_entity.type
_entity.pdbx_description
1 polymer ?
#
loop_
_entity_poly.entity_id
_entity_poly.type
_entity_poly.pdbx_seq_one_letter_code
_entity_poly.pdbx_strand_id
1 'polypeptide(L)'
;MPFKLIGLAGAIGSGKSQVGRLLSDKYGYKEIMFKTEFVRRILLSLDIVNGHPDYEIYFNLFYDRKLKDKPSKLLGESTPREVMFSFSDWARSIDPDTSVKPTELKIKTYLKLKTQSLLDIVVSDVRFEDEAQMIKKNGGTIWQVKR
;
A
#
# COMPACT_ATOMS: atom_id res chain seq x y z
N MET A 1 -2.19 -10.08 24.45
CA MET A 1 -1.42 -8.83 24.26
C MET A 1 -2.23 -7.87 23.39
N PRO A 2 -2.12 -6.55 23.55
CA PRO A 2 -2.72 -5.62 22.60
C PRO A 2 -2.05 -5.78 21.22
N PHE A 3 -2.87 -5.65 20.18
CA PHE A 3 -2.45 -5.67 18.78
C PHE A 3 -1.44 -4.55 18.49
N LYS A 4 -0.45 -4.82 17.62
CA LYS A 4 0.53 -3.82 17.18
C LYS A 4 0.28 -3.41 15.72
N LEU A 5 0.18 -2.10 15.51
CA LEU A 5 0.25 -1.47 14.20
C LEU A 5 1.54 -0.67 14.08
N ILE A 6 2.36 -1.00 13.10
CA ILE A 6 3.66 -0.36 12.86
C ILE A 6 3.68 0.22 11.46
N GLY A 7 4.02 1.50 11.31
CA GLY A 7 4.35 2.12 10.03
C GLY A 7 5.86 2.23 9.84
N LEU A 8 6.39 1.78 8.70
CA LEU A 8 7.82 1.88 8.39
C LEU A 8 8.10 3.07 7.47
N ALA A 9 8.83 4.05 8.01
CA ALA A 9 9.32 5.20 7.28
C ALA A 9 10.85 5.08 7.07
N GLY A 10 11.36 5.63 5.96
CA GLY A 10 12.79 5.58 5.65
C GLY A 10 13.09 5.92 4.20
N ALA A 11 14.28 6.49 3.96
CA ALA A 11 14.77 6.76 2.62
C ALA A 11 14.96 5.47 1.81
N ILE A 12 15.00 5.59 0.48
CA ILE A 12 15.34 4.47 -0.40
C ILE A 12 16.72 3.93 0.03
N GLY A 13 16.82 2.61 0.23
CA GLY A 13 18.06 1.97 0.65
C GLY A 13 18.31 1.97 2.16
N SER A 14 17.40 2.49 3.00
CA SER A 14 17.57 2.46 4.46
C SER A 14 17.38 1.08 5.10
N GLY A 15 16.93 0.08 4.32
CA GLY A 15 16.61 -1.26 4.83
C GLY A 15 15.16 -1.43 5.27
N LYS A 16 14.29 -0.40 5.13
CA LYS A 16 12.88 -0.47 5.56
C LYS A 16 12.10 -1.66 4.98
N SER A 17 12.34 -2.01 3.71
CA SER A 17 11.72 -3.18 3.07
C SER A 17 12.21 -4.50 3.66
N GLN A 18 13.46 -4.56 4.14
CA GLN A 18 13.96 -5.75 4.84
C GLN A 18 13.34 -5.88 6.22
N VAL A 19 13.12 -4.77 6.94
CA VAL A 19 12.40 -4.77 8.22
C VAL A 19 10.96 -5.23 8.05
N GLY A 20 10.25 -4.73 7.03
CA GLY A 20 8.88 -5.17 6.72
C GLY A 20 8.81 -6.67 6.45
N ARG A 21 9.70 -7.18 5.59
CA ARG A 21 9.81 -8.61 5.29
C ARG A 21 10.14 -9.44 6.53
N LEU A 22 11.07 -8.99 7.37
CA LEU A 22 11.42 -9.67 8.63
C LEU A 22 10.21 -9.79 9.57
N LEU A 23 9.46 -8.70 9.74
CA LEU A 23 8.24 -8.67 10.58
C LEU A 23 7.19 -9.66 10.06
N SER A 24 6.98 -9.70 8.74
CA SER A 24 6.03 -10.63 8.15
C SER A 24 6.49 -12.09 8.20
N ASP A 25 7.68 -12.38 7.67
CA ASP A 25 8.16 -13.75 7.48
C ASP A 25 8.49 -14.45 8.82
N LYS A 26 9.01 -13.71 9.81
CA LYS A 26 9.45 -14.29 11.09
C LYS A 26 8.51 -14.05 12.26
N TYR A 27 7.75 -12.95 12.25
CA TYR A 27 6.91 -12.56 13.39
C TYR A 27 5.42 -12.60 13.07
N GLY A 28 5.03 -13.04 11.86
CA GLY A 28 3.64 -13.21 11.48
C GLY A 28 2.88 -11.90 11.29
N TYR A 29 3.58 -10.78 11.06
CA TYR A 29 2.91 -9.52 10.77
C TYR A 29 2.21 -9.57 9.42
N LYS A 30 0.97 -9.10 9.36
CA LYS A 30 0.31 -8.82 8.07
C LYS A 30 0.91 -7.56 7.46
N GLU A 31 1.64 -7.71 6.36
CA GLU A 31 2.10 -6.57 5.57
C GLU A 31 0.94 -5.95 4.77
N ILE A 32 0.84 -4.63 4.86
CA ILE A 32 -0.04 -3.79 4.07
C ILE A 32 0.81 -2.66 3.47
N MET A 33 0.43 -2.18 2.29
CA MET A 33 1.10 -1.07 1.63
C MET A 33 0.05 -0.11 1.06
N PHE A 34 0.25 1.20 1.22
CA PHE A 34 -0.60 2.21 0.59
C PHE A 34 -0.59 2.06 -0.93
N LYS A 35 0.59 1.82 -1.51
CA LYS A 35 0.72 1.63 -2.95
C LYS A 35 -0.12 0.46 -3.46
N THR A 36 -0.23 -0.63 -2.68
CA THR A 36 -0.97 -1.83 -3.11
C THR A 36 -2.46 -1.51 -3.20
N GLU A 37 -3.03 -0.83 -2.20
CA GLU A 37 -4.44 -0.43 -2.25
C GLU A 37 -4.71 0.62 -3.33
N PHE A 38 -3.75 1.53 -3.57
CA PHE A 38 -3.84 2.51 -4.65
C PHE A 38 -3.87 1.85 -6.04
N VAL A 39 -2.96 0.91 -6.32
CA VAL A 39 -2.91 0.18 -7.59
C VAL A 39 -4.16 -0.67 -7.78
N ARG A 40 -4.69 -1.31 -6.73
CA ARG A 40 -5.99 -2.03 -6.82
C ARG A 40 -7.10 -1.15 -7.37
N ARG A 41 -7.19 0.09 -6.89
CA ARG A 41 -8.23 1.04 -7.34
C ARG A 41 -8.07 1.38 -8.82
N ILE A 42 -6.85 1.65 -9.28
CA ILE A 42 -6.59 1.89 -10.71
C ILE A 42 -7.07 0.70 -11.54
N LEU A 43 -6.63 -0.51 -11.17
CA LEU A 43 -6.94 -1.73 -11.91
C LEU A 43 -8.46 -2.01 -11.93
N LEU A 44 -9.17 -1.77 -10.82
CA LEU A 44 -10.63 -1.85 -10.73
C LEU A 44 -11.32 -0.80 -11.60
N SER A 45 -10.87 0.46 -11.56
CA SER A 45 -11.47 1.56 -12.32
C SER A 45 -11.28 1.43 -13.83
N LEU A 46 -10.20 0.78 -14.26
CA LEU A 46 -9.90 0.51 -15.67
C LEU A 46 -10.49 -0.82 -16.17
N ASP A 47 -11.27 -1.51 -15.34
CA ASP A 47 -11.86 -2.81 -15.66
C ASP A 47 -10.83 -3.91 -15.99
N ILE A 48 -9.58 -3.75 -15.57
CA ILE A 48 -8.48 -4.70 -15.84
C ILE A 48 -8.66 -5.99 -15.04
N VAL A 49 -9.47 -5.97 -13.98
CA VAL A 49 -9.59 -7.06 -12.99
C VAL A 49 -10.95 -7.75 -12.96
N ASN A 50 -11.93 -7.34 -13.78
CA ASN A 50 -13.23 -7.98 -13.74
C ASN A 50 -13.12 -9.44 -14.23
N GLY A 51 -13.21 -10.37 -13.27
CA GLY A 51 -13.30 -11.81 -13.50
C GLY A 51 -11.98 -12.58 -13.58
N HIS A 52 -10.81 -11.96 -13.38
CA HIS A 52 -9.53 -12.69 -13.51
C HIS A 52 -8.92 -13.03 -12.14
N PRO A 53 -8.82 -14.33 -11.76
CA PRO A 53 -8.19 -14.74 -10.50
C PRO A 53 -6.72 -14.33 -10.38
N ASP A 54 -6.07 -14.04 -11.51
CA ASP A 54 -4.64 -13.71 -11.60
C ASP A 54 -4.34 -12.21 -11.72
N TYR A 55 -5.27 -11.31 -11.37
CA TYR A 55 -5.05 -9.86 -11.54
C TYR A 55 -3.80 -9.31 -10.81
N GLU A 56 -3.26 -10.07 -9.85
CA GLU A 56 -1.98 -9.78 -9.19
C GLU A 56 -0.81 -9.71 -10.18
N ILE A 57 -0.87 -10.39 -11.34
CA ILE A 57 0.15 -10.29 -12.39
C ILE A 57 0.34 -8.85 -12.88
N TYR A 58 -0.73 -8.06 -12.88
CA TYR A 58 -0.72 -6.68 -13.33
C TYR A 58 -0.12 -5.71 -12.30
N PHE A 59 0.09 -6.13 -11.05
CA PHE A 59 0.80 -5.27 -10.08
C PHE A 59 2.24 -5.04 -10.50
N ASN A 60 2.91 -6.04 -11.09
CA ASN A 60 4.29 -5.90 -11.50
C ASN A 60 4.50 -4.75 -12.48
N LEU A 61 3.49 -4.43 -13.30
CA LEU A 61 3.49 -3.27 -14.20
C LEU A 61 3.69 -1.95 -13.43
N PHE A 62 3.14 -1.82 -12.22
CA PHE A 62 3.24 -0.62 -11.39
C PHE A 62 4.43 -0.64 -10.41
N TYR A 63 5.06 -1.80 -10.18
CA TYR A 63 6.12 -1.98 -9.17
C TYR A 63 7.52 -2.11 -9.75
N ASP A 64 7.68 -2.84 -10.86
CA ASP A 64 8.98 -3.04 -11.48
C ASP A 64 9.50 -1.73 -12.06
N ARG A 65 10.74 -1.36 -11.69
CA ARG A 65 11.39 -0.15 -12.19
C ARG A 65 11.56 -0.15 -13.72
N LYS A 66 11.74 -1.32 -14.33
CA LYS A 66 11.91 -1.47 -15.78
C LYS A 66 10.60 -1.36 -16.55
N LEU A 67 9.46 -1.60 -15.90
CA LEU A 67 8.14 -1.60 -16.53
C LEU A 67 7.36 -0.32 -16.27
N LYS A 68 7.45 0.24 -15.06
CA LYS A 68 6.62 1.38 -14.63
C LYS A 68 6.83 2.67 -15.44
N ASP A 69 7.96 2.76 -16.14
CA ASP A 69 8.39 3.92 -16.94
C ASP A 69 8.31 3.61 -18.46
N LYS A 70 7.62 2.53 -18.86
CA LYS A 70 7.41 2.13 -20.26
C LYS A 70 5.93 2.20 -20.64
N PRO A 71 5.60 2.62 -21.87
CA PRO A 71 4.25 2.52 -22.42
C PRO A 71 3.67 1.11 -22.29
N SER A 72 2.38 1.03 -21.99
CA SER A 72 1.66 -0.24 -21.91
C SER A 72 0.38 -0.19 -22.73
N LYS A 73 0.19 -1.18 -23.61
CA LYS A 73 -1.08 -1.38 -24.34
C LYS A 73 -2.28 -1.52 -23.42
N LEU A 74 -2.09 -2.15 -22.26
CA LEU A 74 -3.12 -2.31 -21.24
C LEU A 74 -3.57 -0.95 -20.66
N LEU A 75 -2.74 0.07 -20.77
CA LEU A 75 -2.97 1.42 -20.27
C LEU A 75 -3.13 2.44 -21.41
N GLY A 76 -3.54 1.99 -22.60
CA GLY A 76 -3.75 2.87 -23.75
C GLY A 76 -2.48 3.61 -24.18
N GLU A 77 -1.33 2.92 -24.19
CA GLU A 77 0.01 3.44 -24.48
C GLU A 77 0.56 4.44 -23.42
N SER A 78 -0.16 4.71 -22.34
CA SER A 78 0.40 5.45 -21.20
C SER A 78 1.40 4.61 -20.41
N THR A 79 2.36 5.26 -19.75
CA THR A 79 3.20 4.59 -18.76
C THR A 79 2.42 4.36 -17.45
N PRO A 80 2.71 3.30 -16.69
CA PRO A 80 2.11 3.09 -15.37
C PRO A 80 2.34 4.26 -14.41
N ARG A 81 3.48 4.95 -14.53
CA ARG A 81 3.76 6.16 -13.76
C ARG A 81 2.80 7.29 -14.09
N GLU A 82 2.59 7.61 -15.36
CA GLU A 82 1.66 8.66 -15.78
C GLU A 82 0.24 8.37 -15.29
N VAL A 83 -0.20 7.10 -15.42
CA VAL A 83 -1.51 6.69 -14.89
C VAL A 83 -1.59 6.87 -13.38
N MET A 84 -0.56 6.49 -12.61
CA MET A 84 -0.54 6.70 -11.16
C MET A 84 -0.60 8.19 -10.78
N PHE A 85 0.12 9.07 -11.49
CA PHE A 85 0.07 10.51 -11.24
C PHE A 85 -1.31 11.08 -11.57
N SER A 86 -1.82 10.82 -12.78
CA SER A 86 -3.13 11.32 -13.22
C SER A 86 -4.28 10.83 -12.31
N PHE A 87 -4.30 9.54 -11.97
CA PHE A 87 -5.31 9.00 -11.07
C PHE A 87 -5.19 9.58 -9.66
N SER A 88 -3.96 9.83 -9.17
CA SER A 88 -3.74 10.47 -7.87
C SER A 88 -4.26 11.90 -7.83
N ASP A 89 -4.04 12.68 -8.89
CA ASP A 89 -4.51 14.07 -8.98
C ASP A 89 -6.05 14.12 -9.07
N TRP A 90 -6.65 13.27 -9.91
CA TRP A 90 -8.11 13.15 -9.98
C TRP A 90 -8.72 12.70 -8.65
N ALA A 91 -8.15 11.68 -8.00
CA ALA A 91 -8.71 11.19 -6.75
C ALA A 91 -8.61 12.25 -5.63
N ARG A 92 -7.52 13.03 -5.60
CA ARG A 92 -7.31 14.11 -4.63
C ARG A 92 -8.23 15.31 -4.86
N SER A 93 -8.67 15.56 -6.10
CA SER A 93 -9.65 16.62 -6.38
C SER A 93 -11.05 16.30 -5.83
N ILE A 94 -11.35 15.01 -5.65
CA ILE A 94 -12.59 14.54 -5.01
C ILE A 94 -12.43 14.53 -3.48
N ASP A 95 -11.32 13.98 -2.99
CA ASP A 95 -11.10 13.77 -1.57
C ASP A 95 -9.60 13.83 -1.25
N PRO A 96 -9.14 14.82 -0.47
CA PRO A 96 -7.72 14.98 -0.16
C PRO A 96 -7.13 13.78 0.61
N ASP A 97 -7.97 13.02 1.34
CA ASP A 97 -7.55 11.85 2.13
C ASP A 97 -7.69 10.52 1.36
N THR A 98 -7.92 10.57 0.05
CA THR A 98 -8.14 9.39 -0.79
C THR A 98 -6.96 8.40 -0.77
N SER A 99 -5.74 8.88 -0.47
CA SER A 99 -4.51 8.10 -0.34
C SER A 99 -4.57 7.12 0.83
N VAL A 100 -5.13 7.56 1.96
CA VAL A 100 -5.07 6.83 3.23
C VAL A 100 -6.35 6.04 3.53
N LYS A 101 -7.51 6.51 3.07
CA LYS A 101 -8.83 5.93 3.39
C LYS A 101 -8.97 4.44 3.04
N PRO A 102 -8.55 3.95 1.86
CA PRO A 102 -8.65 2.52 1.53
C PRO A 102 -7.82 1.65 2.47
N THR A 103 -6.58 2.07 2.76
CA THR A 103 -5.68 1.38 3.69
C THR A 103 -6.23 1.40 5.11
N GLU A 104 -6.76 2.53 5.57
CA GLU A 104 -7.37 2.66 6.89
C GLU A 104 -8.59 1.73 7.03
N LEU A 105 -9.46 1.68 6.02
CA LEU A 105 -10.61 0.78 6.02
C LEU A 105 -10.17 -0.68 6.12
N LYS A 106 -9.14 -1.08 5.37
CA LYS A 106 -8.57 -2.42 5.41
C LYS A 106 -8.01 -2.77 6.79
N ILE A 107 -7.25 -1.86 7.40
CA ILE A 107 -6.74 -2.01 8.77
C ILE A 107 -7.91 -2.18 9.76
N LYS A 108 -8.92 -1.31 9.70
CA LYS A 108 -10.11 -1.39 10.56
C LYS A 108 -10.89 -2.69 10.36
N THR A 109 -10.98 -3.19 9.13
CA THR A 109 -11.63 -4.47 8.84
C THR A 109 -10.86 -5.63 9.46
N TYR A 110 -9.53 -5.70 9.30
CA TYR A 110 -8.73 -6.73 9.97
C TYR A 110 -8.81 -6.66 11.50
N LEU A 111 -8.89 -5.45 12.06
CA LEU A 111 -9.11 -5.23 13.49
C LEU A 111 -10.49 -5.70 13.98
N LYS A 112 -11.52 -5.60 13.14
CA LYS A 112 -12.90 -6.00 13.47
C LYS A 112 -13.14 -7.50 13.35
N LEU A 113 -12.47 -8.19 12.42
CA LEU A 113 -12.63 -9.63 12.16
C LEU A 113 -12.03 -10.54 13.24
N LYS A 114 -12.00 -10.08 14.51
CA LYS A 114 -11.41 -10.74 15.68
C LYS A 114 -11.82 -12.22 15.77
N THR A 115 -10.98 -13.09 15.25
CA THR A 115 -11.04 -14.54 15.43
C THR A 115 -9.64 -15.01 15.79
N GLN A 116 -9.40 -15.10 17.11
CA GLN A 116 -8.38 -15.86 17.88
C GLN A 116 -6.89 -15.89 17.45
N SER A 117 -6.47 -15.23 16.38
CA SER A 117 -5.06 -15.06 15.98
C SER A 117 -4.87 -13.66 15.38
N LEU A 118 -4.69 -12.67 16.23
CA LEU A 118 -4.37 -11.29 15.84
C LEU A 118 -3.04 -11.28 15.06
N LEU A 119 -3.09 -10.97 13.75
CA LEU A 119 -1.90 -10.62 13.00
C LEU A 119 -1.60 -9.16 13.32
N ASP A 120 -0.51 -8.89 14.04
CA ASP A 120 0.05 -7.54 14.10
C ASP A 120 0.20 -7.01 12.65
N ILE A 121 0.00 -5.72 12.42
CA ILE A 121 0.07 -5.13 11.08
C ILE A 121 1.33 -4.31 10.93
N VAL A 122 2.00 -4.48 9.80
CA VAL A 122 3.07 -3.58 9.35
C VAL A 122 2.65 -2.89 8.06
N VAL A 123 2.69 -1.56 8.05
CA VAL A 123 2.52 -0.72 6.86
C VAL A 123 3.91 -0.32 6.35
N SER A 124 4.40 -0.94 5.28
CA SER A 124 5.83 -0.93 4.95
C SER A 124 6.30 0.21 4.03
N ASP A 125 5.38 1.03 3.54
CA ASP A 125 5.64 2.07 2.55
C ASP A 125 5.19 3.48 2.95
N VAL A 126 5.21 3.81 4.24
CA VAL A 126 4.98 5.17 4.75
C VAL A 126 6.01 6.15 4.17
N ARG A 127 5.52 7.22 3.56
CA ARG A 127 6.26 8.28 2.85
C ARG A 127 5.76 9.67 3.19
N PHE A 128 4.47 9.82 3.48
CA PHE A 128 3.83 11.11 3.67
C PHE A 128 3.29 11.29 5.09
N GLU A 129 3.05 12.54 5.48
CA GLU A 129 2.60 12.88 6.83
C GLU A 129 1.17 12.39 7.09
N ASP A 130 0.28 12.49 6.12
CA ASP A 130 -1.10 11.98 6.19
C ASP A 130 -1.13 10.46 6.46
N GLU A 131 -0.26 9.70 5.80
CA GLU A 131 -0.07 8.27 6.02
C GLU A 131 0.38 7.97 7.46
N ALA A 132 1.35 8.73 7.96
CA ALA A 132 1.86 8.58 9.32
C ALA A 132 0.80 8.95 10.37
N GLN A 133 0.03 10.02 10.14
CA GLN A 133 -1.05 10.46 11.01
C GLN A 133 -2.20 9.47 11.04
N MET A 134 -2.57 8.87 9.89
CA MET A 134 -3.57 7.80 9.85
C MET A 134 -3.16 6.63 10.75
N ILE A 135 -1.90 6.19 10.67
CA ILE A 135 -1.38 5.09 11.50
C ILE A 135 -1.44 5.44 12.99
N LYS A 136 -0.98 6.63 13.38
CA LYS A 136 -1.02 7.11 14.78
C LYS A 136 -2.45 7.20 15.31
N LYS A 137 -3.38 7.74 14.52
CA LYS A 137 -4.81 7.85 14.86
C LYS A 137 -5.46 6.49 15.12
N ASN A 138 -4.96 5.43 14.49
CA ASN A 138 -5.42 4.05 14.69
C ASN A 138 -4.61 3.30 15.76
N GLY A 139 -3.92 4.02 16.66
CA GLY A 139 -3.18 3.44 17.79
C GLY A 139 -1.85 2.81 17.39
N GLY A 140 -1.37 3.05 16.16
CA GLY A 140 -0.09 2.56 15.67
C GLY A 140 1.08 3.46 16.02
N THR A 141 2.29 2.96 15.74
CA THR A 141 3.55 3.68 15.91
C THR A 141 4.30 3.77 14.59
N ILE A 142 5.12 4.81 14.43
CA ILE A 142 6.00 4.97 13.25
C ILE A 142 7.42 4.60 13.65
N TRP A 143 8.02 3.68 12.90
CA TRP A 143 9.42 3.32 13.03
C TRP A 143 10.21 3.96 11.88
N GLN A 144 11.12 4.85 12.24
CA GLN A 144 12.06 5.44 11.29
C GLN A 144 13.25 4.52 11.12
N VAL A 145 13.33 3.85 9.98
CA VAL A 145 14.46 2.96 9.65
C VAL A 145 15.60 3.80 9.06
N LYS A 146 16.74 3.79 9.75
CA LYS A 146 17.98 4.47 9.38
C LYS A 146 19.10 3.43 9.20
N ARG A 147 20.07 3.75 8.34
CA ARG A 147 21.29 2.97 8.17
C ARG A 147 22.42 3.60 8.99
#